data_AF-A0A5K1BS27-F1
#
_entry.id   AF-A0A5K1BS27-F1
#
_cell.length_a   1.000
_cell.length_b   1.000
_cell.length_c   1.000
_cell.angle_alpha   90.00
_cell.angle_beta   90.00
_cell.angle_gamma   90.00
#
_symmetry.space_group_name_H-M   'P 1'
#
loop_
_entity.id
_entity.type
_entity.pdbx_description
1 polymer ?
#
loop_
_entity_poly.entity_id
_entity_poly.type
_entity_poly.pdbx_seq_one_letter_code
_entity_poly.pdbx_strand_id
1 'polypeptide(L)' 'AAHPTALYLSSGQLVEGSPISKPRITMVCQRIHVQGVPRLLNLKKYSNTFRVKVKILETSSDVHLRKVVICFH' A
#
# COMPACT_ATOMS: atom_id res chain seq x y z
N ALA A 1 2.02 4.91 23.46
CA ALA A 1 1.40 3.74 22.82
C ALA A 1 2.30 3.24 21.69
N ALA A 2 2.83 2.03 21.80
CA ALA A 2 3.62 1.42 20.73
C ALA A 2 2.70 1.18 19.52
N HIS A 3 2.99 1.85 18.40
CA HIS A 3 2.23 1.62 17.17
C HIS A 3 2.72 0.30 16.58
N PRO A 4 1.83 -0.66 16.25
CA PRO A 4 2.27 -1.92 15.69
C PRO A 4 2.99 -1.68 14.36
N THR A 5 4.29 -2.01 14.31
CA THR A 5 5.15 -1.89 13.13
C THR A 5 4.81 -2.92 12.04
N ALA A 6 3.93 -3.87 12.34
CA ALA A 6 3.49 -4.93 11.46
C ALA A 6 1.95 -5.06 11.47
N LEU A 7 1.37 -5.32 10.30
CA LEU A 7 -0.07 -5.46 10.10
C LEU A 7 -0.36 -6.75 9.34
N TYR A 8 -1.34 -7.52 9.82
CA TYR A 8 -1.89 -8.64 9.06
C TYR A 8 -2.93 -8.11 8.09
N LEU A 9 -2.75 -8.51 6.84
CA LEU A 9 -3.51 -8.05 5.70
C LEU A 9 -4.60 -9.09 5.38
N SER A 10 -5.86 -8.68 5.39
CA SER A 10 -7.00 -9.46 4.87
C SER A 10 -6.92 -9.64 3.35
N SER A 11 -7.84 -10.40 2.77
CA SER A 11 -7.88 -10.78 1.35
C SER A 11 -7.99 -9.62 0.33
N GLY A 12 -8.03 -8.36 0.78
CA GLY A 12 -8.14 -7.17 -0.07
C GLY A 12 -9.52 -7.01 -0.72
N GLN A 13 -9.68 -5.92 -1.47
CA GLN A 13 -10.89 -5.59 -2.21
C GLN A 13 -10.55 -5.44 -3.69
N LEU A 14 -11.43 -5.89 -4.58
CA LEU A 14 -11.29 -5.63 -6.02
C LEU A 14 -11.53 -4.15 -6.31
N VAL A 15 -10.56 -3.50 -6.93
CA VAL A 15 -10.61 -2.10 -7.34
C VAL A 15 -10.32 -2.01 -8.83
N GLU A 16 -11.18 -1.31 -9.55
CA GLU A 16 -10.97 -0.97 -10.96
C GLU A 16 -10.27 0.38 -11.08
N GLY A 17 -9.39 0.52 -12.08
CA GLY A 17 -8.82 1.83 -12.44
C GLY A 17 -7.87 2.41 -11.39
N SER A 18 -7.14 1.56 -10.65
CA SER A 18 -6.02 2.00 -9.84
C SER A 18 -5.05 2.85 -10.68
N PRO A 19 -4.42 3.91 -10.13
CA PRO A 19 -3.59 4.84 -10.89
C PRO A 19 -2.46 4.20 -11.72
N ILE A 20 -2.05 2.99 -11.34
CA ILE A 20 -0.95 2.24 -11.96
C ILE A 20 -1.45 1.06 -12.81
N SER A 21 -2.76 0.73 -12.76
CA SER A 21 -3.36 -0.23 -13.69
C SER A 21 -3.73 0.41 -15.03
N LYS A 22 -3.74 -0.42 -16.08
CA LYS A 22 -4.42 -0.06 -17.32
C LYS A 22 -5.91 0.21 -17.05
N PRO A 23 -6.54 1.11 -17.81
CA PRO A 23 -7.99 1.32 -17.74
C PRO A 23 -8.74 -0.01 -17.87
N ARG A 24 -9.78 -0.21 -17.07
CA ARG A 24 -10.62 -1.43 -17.03
C ARG A 24 -9.97 -2.69 -16.47
N ILE A 25 -8.75 -2.61 -15.92
CA ILE A 25 -8.18 -3.71 -15.15
C ILE A 25 -8.62 -3.59 -13.70
N THR A 26 -9.18 -4.69 -13.19
CA THR A 26 -9.45 -4.89 -11.77
C THR A 26 -8.23 -5.52 -11.09
N MET A 27 -7.89 -5.02 -9.91
CA MET A 27 -6.82 -5.56 -9.08
C MET A 27 -7.29 -5.67 -7.64
N VAL A 28 -6.78 -6.68 -6.93
CA VAL A 28 -6.99 -6.80 -5.49
C VAL A 28 -6.09 -5.79 -4.80
N CYS A 29 -6.69 -4.81 -4.12
CA CYS A 29 -6.00 -3.77 -3.39
C CYS A 29 -6.38 -3.78 -1.92
N GLN A 30 -5.50 -3.24 -1.09
CA GLN A 30 -5.77 -3.05 0.31
C GLN A 30 -5.46 -1.62 0.73
N ARG A 31 -6.39 -1.02 1.49
CA ARG A 31 -6.19 0.29 2.08
C ARG A 31 -5.69 0.12 3.50
N ILE A 32 -4.55 0.72 3.78
CA ILE A 32 -3.93 0.71 5.11
C ILE A 32 -3.92 2.15 5.60
N HIS A 33 -4.39 2.36 6.83
CA HIS A 33 -4.30 3.66 7.47
C HIS A 33 -3.00 3.75 8.28
N VAL A 34 -2.03 4.53 7.79
CA VAL A 34 -0.79 4.81 8.52
C VAL A 34 -0.99 6.10 9.31
N GLN A 35 -1.09 5.99 10.62
CA GLN A 35 -1.28 7.15 11.50
C GLN A 35 -0.11 8.14 11.32
N GLY A 36 -0.44 9.43 11.18
CA GLY A 36 0.52 10.51 10.98
C GLY A 36 0.80 10.87 9.51
N VAL A 37 0.65 9.94 8.56
CA VAL A 37 0.78 10.24 7.12
C VAL A 37 -0.29 11.22 6.63
N PRO A 38 -1.57 11.13 7.03
CA PRO A 38 -2.58 12.12 6.65
C PRO A 38 -2.29 13.55 7.14
N ARG A 39 -1.39 13.73 8.12
CA ARG A 39 -0.96 15.05 8.58
C ARG A 39 -0.02 15.74 7.58
N LEU A 40 0.55 14.98 6.65
CA LEU A 40 1.34 15.51 5.54
C LEU A 40 0.39 16.02 4.44
N LEU A 41 0.03 17.29 4.56
CA LEU A 41 -0.72 17.99 3.51
C LEU A 41 0.11 18.07 2.23
N ASN A 42 -0.53 17.88 1.08
CA ASN A 42 0.12 17.91 -0.23
C ASN A 42 1.27 16.89 -0.37
N LEU A 43 0.99 15.59 -0.22
CA LEU A 43 1.98 14.51 -0.39
C LEU A 43 2.80 14.64 -1.69
N LYS A 44 2.21 15.20 -2.76
CA LYS A 44 2.93 15.52 -4.02
C LYS A 44 4.13 16.46 -3.82
N LYS A 45 4.06 17.42 -2.90
CA LYS A 45 5.16 18.33 -2.55
C LYS A 45 6.35 17.60 -1.92
N TYR A 46 6.07 16.48 -1.24
CA TYR A 46 7.07 15.70 -0.49
C TYR A 46 7.43 14.38 -1.19
N SER A 47 7.12 14.25 -2.49
CA SER A 47 7.35 13.03 -3.27
C SER A 47 8.79 12.52 -3.20
N ASN A 48 9.76 13.43 -3.05
CA ASN A 48 11.19 13.14 -3.00
C ASN A 48 11.79 13.13 -1.59
N THR A 49 11.02 13.52 -0.57
CA THR A 49 11.50 13.64 0.82
C THR A 49 10.83 12.64 1.77
N PHE A 50 9.67 12.12 1.40
CA PHE A 50 8.95 11.12 2.17
C PHE A 50 9.32 9.70 1.70
N ARG A 51 9.99 8.95 2.57
CA ARG A 51 10.37 7.55 2.30
C ARG A 51 9.58 6.60 3.17
N VAL A 52 8.80 5.72 2.54
CA VAL A 52 8.13 4.60 3.22
C VAL A 52 8.89 3.32 2.91
N LYS A 53 9.31 2.60 3.96
CA LYS A 53 9.90 1.27 3.85
C LYS A 53 8.81 0.26 4.19
N VAL A 54 8.44 -0.59 3.24
CA VAL A 54 7.50 -1.68 3.45
C VAL A 54 8.28 -2.99 3.40
N LYS A 55 8.10 -3.83 4.41
CA LYS A 55 8.61 -5.21 4.43
C LYS A 55 7.39 -6.12 4.46
N ILE A 56 7.30 -7.01 3.48
CA ILE A 56 6.25 -8.02 3.40
C ILE A 56 6.83 -9.30 3.99
N LEU A 57 6.22 -9.80 5.06
CA LEU A 57 6.47 -11.15 5.55
C LEU A 57 5.35 -12.03 5.01
N GLU A 58 5.68 -12.92 4.09
CA GLU A 58 4.76 -13.94 3.61
C GLU A 58 4.79 -15.15 4.54
N THR A 59 3.62 -15.68 4.86
CA THR A 59 3.45 -16.92 5.64
C THR A 59 3.34 -18.17 4.78
N SER A 60 3.26 -18.03 3.46
CA SER A 60 3.15 -19.15 2.51
C SER A 60 4.20 -19.02 1.40
N SER A 61 4.99 -20.08 1.20
CA SER A 61 6.10 -20.19 0.27
C SER A 61 5.74 -20.15 -1.23
N ASP A 62 4.48 -19.94 -1.59
CA ASP A 62 3.96 -20.13 -2.96
C ASP A 62 3.57 -18.83 -3.70
N VAL A 63 3.75 -17.67 -3.06
CA VAL A 63 3.46 -16.39 -3.73
C VAL A 63 4.77 -15.86 -4.33
N HIS A 64 5.01 -16.19 -5.59
CA HIS A 64 5.95 -15.46 -6.42
C HIS A 64 5.60 -13.97 -6.29
N LEU A 65 6.40 -13.20 -5.53
CA LEU A 65 6.15 -11.81 -5.12
C LEU A 65 5.50 -11.03 -6.25
N ARG A 66 4.16 -10.97 -6.23
CA ARG A 66 3.42 -10.22 -7.24
C ARG A 66 3.84 -8.78 -7.07
N LYS A 67 4.23 -8.12 -8.17
CA LYS A 67 4.67 -6.72 -8.18
C LYS A 67 3.78 -5.88 -7.24
N VAL A 68 4.32 -5.50 -6.09
CA VAL A 68 3.58 -4.74 -5.09
C VAL A 68 3.63 -3.27 -5.46
N VAL A 69 2.45 -2.68 -5.54
CA VAL A 69 2.27 -1.29 -5.90
C VAL A 69 1.66 -0.57 -4.70
N ILE A 70 2.32 0.50 -4.26
CA ILE A 70 1.88 1.32 -3.14
C ILE A 70 1.46 2.68 -3.71
N CYS A 71 0.21 3.04 -3.47
CA CYS A 71 -0.32 4.36 -3.80
C CYS A 71 -0.62 5.10 -2.50
N PHE A 72 -0.19 6.37 -2.43
CA PHE A 72 -0.61 7.27 -1.37
C PHE A 72 -1.79 8.10 -1.87
N HIS A 73 -2.89 8.07 -1.11
CA HIS A 73 -4.14 8.79 -1.40
C HIS A 73 -4.31 9.91 -0.39
#